data_AF-A0A238WAI9-F1
#
_entry.id   AF-A0A238WAI9-F1
#
_cell.length_a   1.000
_cell.length_b   1.000
_cell.length_c   1.000
_cell.angle_alpha   90.00
_cell.angle_beta   90.00
_cell.angle_gamma   90.00
#
_symmetry.space_group_name_H-M   'P 1'
#
loop_
_entity.id
_entity.type
_entity.pdbx_description
1 polymer ?
#
loop_
_entity_poly.entity_id
_entity_poly.type
_entity_poly.pdbx_seq_one_letter_code
_entity_poly.pdbx_strand_id
1 'polypeptide(L)'
;MYIEVPIVQGKFMMMKQPELGRKIVELRQQKGFTQEELVEQCNISVRTIQRIEAGEVSPRIYTIKTILSALDRDLDDLQQDSVFETKVKKAMLLEIDPSKDVSFIFTQLHIGWIAGILSMIAFIFETIDDWSYVINQEYYFGKTYTIVLGIISIILFSIYMRSFVLIGNLFKNTFLKLTAILFIVINAITAAFSLIDLDFTILPMEGNGILYCVFMGTMYLFFGMALYKLKGLGQLPATAGIIQVVIGVMLLSIFLAIVGGPASILVQGLNVAIILKAIETIKSQIKS
;
A
#
# COMPACT_ATOMS: atom_id res chain seq x y z
N MET A 1 -23.71 -47.68 16.24
CA MET A 1 -23.92 -46.58 15.27
C MET A 1 -22.90 -45.51 15.59
N TYR A 2 -21.76 -45.56 14.91
CA TYR A 2 -20.68 -44.60 15.05
C TYR A 2 -21.08 -43.33 14.30
N ILE A 3 -21.05 -42.18 14.96
CA ILE A 3 -21.09 -40.88 14.28
C ILE A 3 -19.67 -40.33 14.37
N GLU A 4 -18.93 -40.49 13.28
CA GLU A 4 -17.69 -39.76 13.04
C GLU A 4 -18.03 -38.26 12.94
N VAL A 5 -17.47 -37.46 13.84
CA VAL A 5 -17.49 -36.00 13.71
C VAL A 5 -16.26 -35.61 12.88
N PRO A 6 -16.42 -34.90 11.75
CA PRO A 6 -15.32 -34.60 10.86
C PRO A 6 -14.34 -33.61 11.51
N ILE A 7 -13.08 -33.99 11.54
CA ILE A 7 -11.94 -33.17 11.94
C ILE A 7 -11.74 -32.09 10.86
N VAL A 8 -12.16 -30.86 11.15
CA VAL A 8 -11.81 -29.69 10.34
C VAL A 8 -10.44 -29.19 10.79
N GLN A 9 -9.37 -29.71 10.19
CA GLN A 9 -8.03 -29.11 10.28
C GLN A 9 -7.94 -27.91 9.34
N GLY A 10 -8.55 -26.79 9.72
CA GLY A 10 -8.12 -25.47 9.28
C GLY A 10 -6.85 -25.11 10.04
N LYS A 11 -5.72 -24.92 9.33
CA LYS A 11 -4.44 -24.54 9.94
C LYS A 11 -4.54 -23.09 10.46
N PHE A 12 -5.05 -22.92 11.67
CA PHE A 12 -5.10 -21.65 12.40
C PHE A 12 -3.67 -21.17 12.62
N MET A 13 -3.26 -20.12 11.91
CA MET A 13 -1.94 -19.52 12.10
C MET A 13 -2.03 -18.45 13.18
N MET A 14 -2.01 -18.89 14.44
CA MET A 14 -1.97 -18.00 15.61
C MET A 14 -0.59 -17.36 15.76
N MET A 15 -0.52 -16.22 16.45
CA MET A 15 0.74 -15.66 16.95
C MET A 15 1.56 -16.74 17.64
N LYS A 16 2.86 -16.80 17.33
CA LYS A 16 3.80 -17.73 17.95
C LYS A 16 4.50 -17.06 19.13
N GLN A 17 5.24 -17.84 19.90
CA GLN A 17 6.16 -17.27 20.88
C GLN A 17 7.40 -16.70 20.18
N PRO A 18 7.95 -15.56 20.65
CA PRO A 18 7.59 -14.84 21.88
C PRO A 18 6.49 -13.76 21.72
N GLU A 19 5.97 -13.53 20.51
CA GLU A 19 5.00 -12.46 20.23
C GLU A 19 3.68 -12.64 20.99
N LEU A 20 3.20 -13.88 21.09
CA LEU A 20 2.02 -14.23 21.87
C LEU A 20 2.18 -13.82 23.34
N GLY A 21 3.32 -14.17 23.95
CA GLY A 21 3.64 -13.81 25.33
C GLY A 21 3.62 -12.30 25.55
N ARG A 22 4.24 -11.54 24.64
CA ARG A 22 4.22 -10.07 24.68
C ARG A 22 2.81 -9.50 24.56
N LYS A 23 1.99 -10.06 23.66
CA LYS A 23 0.60 -9.60 23.48
C LYS A 23 -0.26 -9.87 24.71
N ILE A 24 -0.07 -11.02 25.37
CA ILE A 24 -0.76 -11.35 26.62
C ILE A 24 -0.35 -10.36 27.72
N VAL A 25 0.93 -10.01 27.85
CA VAL A 25 1.41 -9.00 28.81
C VAL A 25 0.72 -7.64 28.56
N GLU A 26 0.69 -7.21 27.29
CA GLU A 26 0.05 -5.95 26.89
C GLU A 26 -1.45 -5.93 27.27
N LEU A 27 -2.18 -7.00 26.93
CA LEU A 27 -3.62 -7.11 27.24
C LEU A 27 -3.89 -7.17 28.74
N ARG A 28 -3.05 -7.88 29.50
CA ARG A 28 -3.13 -7.95 30.96
C ARG A 28 -2.95 -6.58 31.60
N GLN A 29 -1.94 -5.83 31.16
CA GLN A 29 -1.68 -4.48 31.65
C GLN A 29 -2.80 -3.50 31.27
N GLN A 30 -3.39 -3.62 30.07
CA GLN A 30 -4.54 -2.82 29.66
C GLN A 30 -5.77 -3.06 30.55
N LYS A 31 -5.95 -4.29 31.03
CA LYS A 31 -7.02 -4.64 31.98
C LYS A 31 -6.68 -4.27 33.43
N GLY A 32 -5.47 -3.81 33.70
CA GLY A 32 -5.00 -3.44 35.03
C GLY A 32 -4.67 -4.63 35.94
N PHE A 33 -4.53 -5.83 35.38
CA PHE A 33 -4.28 -7.05 36.15
C PHE A 33 -2.79 -7.23 36.47
N THR A 34 -2.51 -7.65 37.69
CA THR A 34 -1.27 -8.31 38.09
C THR A 34 -1.20 -9.74 37.53
N GLN A 35 -0.03 -10.37 37.63
CA GLN A 35 0.14 -11.72 37.10
C GLN A 35 -0.67 -12.74 37.93
N GLU A 36 -0.74 -12.52 39.24
CA GLU A 36 -1.51 -13.28 40.21
C GLU A 36 -3.01 -13.15 39.97
N GLU A 37 -3.50 -11.95 39.67
CA GLU A 37 -4.91 -11.72 39.35
C GLU A 37 -5.31 -12.40 38.03
N LEU A 38 -4.46 -12.36 36.99
CA LEU A 38 -4.74 -13.10 35.76
C LEU A 38 -4.81 -14.62 36.03
N VAL A 39 -3.91 -15.14 36.86
CA VAL A 39 -3.87 -16.56 37.25
C VAL A 39 -5.15 -17.00 37.95
N GLU A 40 -5.66 -16.18 38.87
CA GLU A 40 -6.92 -16.45 39.57
C GLU A 40 -8.11 -16.52 38.61
N GLN A 41 -8.16 -15.61 37.63
CA GLN A 41 -9.25 -15.53 36.65
C GLN A 41 -9.21 -16.63 35.58
N CYS A 42 -8.02 -17.06 35.16
CA CYS A 42 -7.87 -18.07 34.11
C CYS A 42 -7.64 -19.50 34.63
N ASN A 43 -7.46 -19.67 35.95
CA ASN A 43 -7.17 -20.95 36.61
C ASN A 43 -5.97 -21.70 35.98
N ILE A 44 -4.91 -20.96 35.64
CA ILE A 44 -3.64 -21.48 35.11
C ILE A 44 -2.54 -21.14 36.11
N SER A 45 -1.62 -22.08 36.39
CA SER A 45 -0.57 -21.85 37.39
C SER A 45 0.28 -20.61 37.06
N VAL A 46 0.69 -19.86 38.11
CA VAL A 46 1.57 -18.68 38.01
C VAL A 46 2.82 -19.00 37.18
N ARG A 47 3.45 -20.14 37.43
CA ARG A 47 4.64 -20.59 36.70
C ARG A 47 4.35 -20.78 35.21
N THR A 48 3.16 -21.23 34.82
CA THR A 48 2.78 -21.39 33.42
C THR A 48 2.57 -20.04 32.75
N ILE A 49 1.85 -19.11 33.38
CA ILE A 49 1.66 -17.75 32.85
C ILE A 49 3.00 -17.04 32.68
N GLN A 50 3.89 -17.11 33.67
CA GLN A 50 5.25 -16.53 33.59
C GLN A 50 6.02 -17.04 32.38
N ARG A 51 6.04 -18.35 32.16
CA ARG A 51 6.75 -18.96 31.04
C ARG A 51 6.10 -18.64 29.69
N ILE A 52 4.78 -18.45 29.64
CA ILE A 52 4.08 -18.00 28.43
C ILE A 52 4.42 -16.54 28.15
N GLU A 53 4.32 -15.64 29.13
CA GLU A 53 4.64 -14.21 28.98
C GLU A 53 6.12 -13.98 28.63
N ALA A 54 7.02 -14.81 29.17
CA ALA A 54 8.45 -14.80 28.83
C ALA A 54 8.79 -15.45 27.48
N GLY A 55 7.81 -16.10 26.82
CA GLY A 55 8.02 -16.76 25.53
C GLY A 55 8.69 -18.14 25.59
N GLU A 56 8.87 -18.73 26.77
CA GLU A 56 9.54 -20.02 26.96
C GLU A 56 8.69 -21.24 26.58
N VAL A 57 7.35 -21.09 26.61
CA VAL A 57 6.42 -22.19 26.33
C VAL A 57 5.33 -21.72 25.39
N SER A 58 5.05 -22.52 24.35
CA SER A 58 3.90 -22.32 23.47
C SER A 58 2.67 -23.04 24.05
N PRO A 59 1.63 -22.31 24.51
CA PRO A 59 0.42 -22.91 25.07
C PRO A 59 -0.47 -23.53 23.99
N ARG A 60 -1.36 -24.46 24.39
CA ARG A 60 -2.38 -25.02 23.50
C ARG A 60 -3.50 -23.98 23.26
N ILE A 61 -4.23 -24.13 22.16
CA ILE A 61 -5.39 -23.25 21.81
C ILE A 61 -6.37 -23.10 22.96
N TYR A 62 -6.68 -24.20 23.67
CA TYR A 62 -7.58 -24.16 24.83
C TYR A 62 -7.07 -23.20 25.91
N THR A 63 -5.78 -23.30 26.26
CA THR A 63 -5.14 -22.43 27.25
C THR A 63 -5.15 -20.96 26.80
N ILE A 64 -4.93 -20.69 25.51
CA ILE A 64 -4.99 -19.33 24.96
C ILE A 64 -6.40 -18.76 25.11
N LYS A 65 -7.43 -19.53 24.75
CA LYS A 65 -8.83 -19.12 24.93
C LYS A 65 -9.13 -18.77 26.38
N THR A 66 -8.71 -19.61 27.32
CA THR A 66 -8.93 -19.37 28.76
C THR A 66 -8.27 -18.07 29.23
N ILE A 67 -7.04 -17.78 28.79
CA ILE A 67 -6.34 -16.53 29.10
C ILE A 67 -7.09 -15.32 28.52
N LEU A 68 -7.51 -15.39 27.25
CA LEU A 68 -8.21 -14.29 26.59
C LEU A 68 -9.59 -14.03 27.20
N SER A 69 -10.33 -15.08 27.53
CA SER A 69 -11.62 -14.95 28.22
C SER A 69 -11.47 -14.25 29.57
N ALA A 70 -10.45 -14.60 30.34
CA ALA A 70 -10.12 -13.89 31.58
C ALA A 70 -9.75 -12.41 31.35
N LEU A 71 -9.31 -12.05 30.13
CA LEU A 71 -8.98 -10.69 29.71
C LEU A 71 -10.11 -9.96 28.97
N ASP A 72 -11.32 -10.54 28.88
CA ASP A 72 -12.45 -10.04 28.07
C ASP A 72 -12.06 -9.79 26.61
N ARG A 73 -11.34 -10.76 26.02
CA ARG A 73 -10.86 -10.76 24.63
C ARG A 73 -11.23 -12.07 23.96
N ASP A 74 -11.28 -12.07 22.63
CA ASP A 74 -11.50 -13.29 21.83
C ASP A 74 -10.25 -13.62 21.02
N LEU A 75 -10.17 -14.84 20.47
CA LEU A 75 -9.08 -15.26 19.58
C LEU A 75 -8.88 -14.33 18.38
N ASP A 76 -9.93 -13.60 17.98
CA ASP A 76 -9.87 -12.60 16.93
C ASP A 76 -8.94 -11.43 17.29
N ASP A 77 -8.75 -11.11 18.57
CA ASP A 77 -7.77 -10.11 19.03
C ASP A 77 -6.32 -10.56 18.86
N LEU A 78 -6.12 -11.86 18.63
CA LEU A 78 -4.84 -12.46 18.28
C LEU A 78 -4.68 -12.68 16.76
N GLN A 79 -5.69 -12.35 15.95
CA GLN A 79 -5.60 -12.41 14.49
C GLN A 79 -4.79 -11.23 13.95
N GLN A 80 -3.96 -11.50 12.94
CA GLN A 80 -3.29 -10.46 12.17
C GLN A 80 -4.29 -9.78 11.20
N ASP A 81 -4.39 -8.46 11.35
CA ASP A 81 -5.00 -7.44 10.48
C ASP A 81 -6.54 -7.42 10.36
N SER A 82 -7.11 -6.20 10.44
CA SER A 82 -8.57 -5.95 10.48
C SER A 82 -9.28 -6.37 9.19
N VAL A 83 -10.56 -6.76 9.27
CA VAL A 83 -11.40 -7.18 8.12
C VAL A 83 -11.46 -6.12 7.00
N PHE A 84 -11.45 -4.84 7.36
CA PHE A 84 -11.36 -3.74 6.39
C PHE A 84 -10.00 -3.77 5.67
N GLU A 85 -8.92 -3.93 6.43
CA GLU A 85 -7.58 -4.07 5.88
C GLU A 85 -7.43 -5.32 5.01
N THR A 86 -8.04 -6.44 5.38
CA THR A 86 -8.08 -7.66 4.55
C THR A 86 -8.83 -7.43 3.24
N LYS A 87 -10.00 -6.76 3.28
CA LYS A 87 -10.77 -6.45 2.07
C LYS A 87 -10.02 -5.48 1.15
N VAL A 88 -9.40 -4.43 1.70
CA VAL A 88 -8.56 -3.49 0.96
C VAL A 88 -7.33 -4.21 0.39
N LYS A 89 -6.64 -5.03 1.19
CA LYS A 89 -5.50 -5.83 0.74
C LYS A 89 -5.90 -6.79 -0.38
N LYS A 90 -7.04 -7.48 -0.26
CA LYS A 90 -7.51 -8.42 -1.28
C LYS A 90 -7.96 -7.72 -2.56
N ALA A 91 -8.69 -6.61 -2.44
CA ALA A 91 -9.14 -5.80 -3.59
C ALA A 91 -7.97 -5.16 -4.35
N MET A 92 -6.90 -4.79 -3.64
CA MET A 92 -5.67 -4.24 -4.24
C MET A 92 -4.57 -5.29 -4.47
N LEU A 93 -4.89 -6.58 -4.29
CA LEU A 93 -3.96 -7.70 -4.43
C LEU A 93 -2.65 -7.54 -3.59
N LEU A 94 -2.72 -6.92 -2.43
CA LEU A 94 -1.61 -6.62 -1.51
C LEU A 94 -1.30 -7.75 -0.52
N GLU A 95 -2.03 -8.87 -0.57
CA GLU A 95 -1.68 -10.09 0.17
C GLU A 95 -0.42 -10.73 -0.43
N ILE A 96 0.71 -10.31 0.10
CA ILE A 96 1.97 -11.05 0.00
C ILE A 96 1.85 -12.18 1.02
N ASP A 97 1.38 -13.33 0.56
CA ASP A 97 1.46 -14.56 1.32
C ASP A 97 2.93 -14.77 1.71
N PRO A 98 3.29 -14.92 3.00
CA PRO A 98 4.67 -15.16 3.43
C PRO A 98 5.24 -16.48 2.88
N SER A 99 4.41 -17.33 2.26
CA SER A 99 4.82 -18.50 1.49
C SER A 99 4.94 -18.28 -0.02
N LYS A 100 4.59 -17.08 -0.54
CA LYS A 100 4.82 -16.75 -1.96
C LYS A 100 6.32 -16.63 -2.21
N ASP A 101 6.76 -17.52 -3.09
CA ASP A 101 8.09 -17.63 -3.66
C ASP A 101 8.69 -16.23 -3.95
N VAL A 102 9.96 -16.04 -3.59
CA VAL A 102 10.79 -14.87 -3.93
C VAL A 102 10.63 -14.49 -5.41
N SER A 103 10.42 -15.49 -6.27
CA SER A 103 10.07 -15.35 -7.69
C SER A 103 8.87 -14.42 -7.92
N PHE A 104 7.79 -14.55 -7.14
CA PHE A 104 6.59 -13.72 -7.26
C PHE A 104 6.88 -12.24 -6.99
N ILE A 105 7.68 -11.94 -5.95
CA ILE A 105 8.06 -10.55 -5.62
C ILE A 105 8.80 -9.93 -6.81
N PHE A 106 9.76 -10.65 -7.39
CA PHE A 106 10.49 -10.17 -8.57
C PHE A 106 9.58 -10.00 -9.78
N THR A 107 8.66 -10.94 -10.05
CA THR A 107 7.69 -10.81 -11.14
C THR A 107 6.83 -9.55 -10.97
N GLN A 108 6.31 -9.28 -9.78
CA GLN A 108 5.49 -8.09 -9.54
C GLN A 108 6.28 -6.79 -9.71
N LEU A 109 7.51 -6.72 -9.19
CA LEU A 109 8.36 -5.55 -9.41
C LEU A 109 8.73 -5.39 -10.89
N HIS A 110 8.96 -6.49 -11.61
CA HIS A 110 9.25 -6.46 -13.04
C HIS A 110 8.08 -5.97 -13.89
N ILE A 111 6.88 -6.48 -13.63
CA ILE A 111 5.64 -5.96 -14.24
C ILE A 111 5.46 -4.48 -13.90
N GLY A 112 5.76 -4.10 -12.66
CA GLY A 112 5.61 -2.75 -12.14
C GLY A 112 6.46 -1.69 -12.85
N TRP A 113 7.76 -1.94 -13.05
CA TRP A 113 8.60 -0.95 -13.75
C TRP A 113 8.25 -0.86 -15.24
N ILE A 114 7.85 -1.96 -15.89
CA ILE A 114 7.36 -1.95 -17.29
C ILE A 114 6.08 -1.11 -17.37
N ALA A 115 5.12 -1.36 -16.49
CA ALA A 115 3.89 -0.57 -16.41
C ALA A 115 4.18 0.92 -16.12
N GLY A 116 5.22 1.21 -15.35
CA GLY A 116 5.67 2.58 -15.08
C GLY A 116 6.17 3.30 -16.33
N ILE A 117 6.91 2.61 -17.20
CA ILE A 117 7.34 3.18 -18.49
C ILE A 117 6.15 3.32 -19.45
N LEU A 118 5.29 2.30 -19.55
CA LEU A 118 4.13 2.34 -20.43
C LEU A 118 3.13 3.43 -20.05
N SER A 119 2.86 3.63 -18.75
CA SER A 119 2.01 4.73 -18.27
C SER A 119 2.66 6.10 -18.52
N MET A 120 3.98 6.22 -18.39
CA MET A 120 4.69 7.46 -18.73
C MET A 120 4.52 7.80 -20.22
N ILE A 121 4.59 6.81 -21.11
CA ILE A 121 4.34 6.99 -22.54
C ILE A 121 2.88 7.36 -22.78
N ALA A 122 1.93 6.63 -22.19
CA ALA A 122 0.49 6.93 -22.33
C ALA A 122 0.17 8.38 -21.92
N PHE A 123 0.72 8.84 -20.80
CA PHE A 123 0.53 10.20 -20.31
C PHE A 123 1.05 11.28 -21.28
N ILE A 124 2.13 11.02 -22.02
CA ILE A 124 2.61 11.94 -23.07
C ILE A 124 1.57 12.05 -24.19
N PHE A 125 0.99 10.94 -24.64
CA PHE A 125 -0.06 10.94 -25.68
C PHE A 125 -1.35 11.61 -25.19
N GLU A 126 -1.75 11.39 -23.94
CA GLU A 126 -2.87 12.09 -23.31
C GLU A 126 -2.64 13.60 -23.30
N THR A 127 -1.43 14.04 -22.91
CA THR A 127 -1.07 15.46 -22.89
C THR A 127 -1.14 16.10 -24.29
N ILE A 128 -0.76 15.35 -25.33
CA ILE A 128 -0.88 15.82 -26.73
C ILE A 128 -2.35 16.01 -27.11
N ASP A 129 -3.21 15.06 -26.76
CA ASP A 129 -4.64 15.12 -27.03
C ASP A 129 -5.31 16.27 -26.27
N ASP A 130 -5.02 16.42 -24.97
CA ASP A 130 -5.52 17.50 -24.14
C ASP A 130 -5.10 18.87 -24.69
N TRP A 131 -3.83 19.00 -25.08
CA TRP A 131 -3.32 20.23 -25.67
C TRP A 131 -4.00 20.56 -27.00
N SER A 132 -4.23 19.56 -27.85
CA SER A 132 -4.98 19.73 -29.09
C SER A 132 -6.42 20.15 -28.82
N TYR A 133 -7.08 19.54 -27.83
CA TYR A 133 -8.45 19.90 -27.48
C TYR A 133 -8.54 21.35 -27.00
N VAL A 134 -7.59 21.83 -26.19
CA VAL A 134 -7.56 23.22 -25.72
C VAL A 134 -7.45 24.21 -26.89
N ILE A 135 -6.57 23.94 -27.86
CA ILE A 135 -6.30 24.88 -28.97
C ILE A 135 -7.33 24.75 -30.09
N ASN A 136 -7.63 23.52 -30.51
CA ASN A 136 -8.39 23.22 -31.71
C ASN A 136 -9.85 22.86 -31.42
N GLN A 137 -10.23 22.70 -30.14
CA GLN A 137 -11.54 22.17 -29.72
C GLN A 137 -11.81 20.73 -30.22
N GLU A 138 -10.76 20.02 -30.62
CA GLU A 138 -10.80 18.64 -31.10
C GLU A 138 -9.58 17.84 -30.60
N TYR A 139 -9.82 16.58 -30.23
CA TYR A 139 -8.75 15.64 -29.85
C TYR A 139 -7.94 15.24 -31.09
N TYR A 140 -6.61 15.24 -30.96
CA TYR A 140 -5.70 14.99 -32.08
C TYR A 140 -5.86 13.58 -32.65
N PHE A 141 -5.97 12.57 -31.79
CA PHE A 141 -6.18 11.17 -32.17
C PHE A 141 -7.66 10.75 -32.18
N GLY A 142 -8.55 11.68 -31.81
CA GLY A 142 -10.00 11.49 -31.73
C GLY A 142 -10.49 10.96 -30.39
N LYS A 143 -11.72 11.33 -30.03
CA LYS A 143 -12.33 11.05 -28.72
C LYS A 143 -12.29 9.59 -28.28
N THR A 144 -12.55 8.65 -29.20
CA THR A 144 -12.52 7.21 -28.90
C THR A 144 -11.14 6.75 -28.46
N TYR A 145 -10.09 7.27 -29.10
CA TYR A 145 -8.71 6.97 -28.71
C TYR A 145 -8.43 7.50 -27.30
N THR A 146 -8.79 8.76 -27.02
CA THR A 146 -8.59 9.40 -25.72
C THR A 146 -9.25 8.61 -24.58
N ILE A 147 -10.49 8.14 -24.77
CA ILE A 147 -11.22 7.33 -23.77
C ILE A 147 -10.51 6.00 -23.52
N VAL A 148 -10.15 5.27 -24.59
CA VAL A 148 -9.50 3.96 -24.47
C VAL A 148 -8.12 4.10 -23.81
N LEU A 149 -7.34 5.10 -24.22
CA LEU A 149 -6.03 5.36 -23.65
C LEU A 149 -6.13 5.73 -22.17
N GLY A 150 -7.09 6.58 -21.79
CA GLY A 150 -7.32 6.95 -20.39
C GLY A 150 -7.64 5.75 -19.49
N ILE A 151 -8.49 4.82 -19.96
CA ILE A 151 -8.78 3.58 -19.22
C ILE A 151 -7.52 2.71 -19.07
N ILE A 152 -6.74 2.56 -20.14
CA ILE A 152 -5.49 1.81 -20.11
C ILE A 152 -4.48 2.47 -19.16
N SER A 153 -4.39 3.79 -19.16
CA SER A 153 -3.49 4.59 -18.32
C SER A 153 -3.81 4.41 -16.84
N ILE A 154 -5.10 4.43 -16.44
CA ILE A 154 -5.53 4.13 -15.07
C ILE A 154 -5.02 2.75 -14.61
N ILE A 155 -5.17 1.73 -15.46
CA ILE A 155 -4.75 0.37 -15.15
C ILE A 155 -3.22 0.29 -15.03
N LEU A 156 -2.49 0.86 -15.99
CA LEU A 156 -1.03 0.86 -16.00
C LEU A 156 -0.46 1.61 -14.79
N PHE A 157 -0.99 2.79 -14.48
CA PHE A 157 -0.58 3.58 -13.32
C PHE A 157 -0.85 2.83 -12.01
N SER A 158 -1.99 2.14 -11.91
CA SER A 158 -2.33 1.32 -10.74
C SER A 158 -1.34 0.17 -10.53
N ILE A 159 -0.99 -0.55 -11.60
CA ILE A 159 0.01 -1.64 -11.57
C ILE A 159 1.40 -1.09 -11.20
N TYR A 160 1.79 0.03 -11.79
CA TYR A 160 3.04 0.73 -11.49
C TYR A 160 3.12 1.10 -10.00
N MET A 161 2.12 1.80 -9.46
CA MET A 161 2.11 2.25 -8.07
C MET A 161 2.00 1.10 -7.06
N ARG A 162 1.40 -0.03 -7.44
CA ARG A 162 1.40 -1.26 -6.62
C ARG A 162 2.81 -1.75 -6.29
N SER A 163 3.80 -1.46 -7.13
CA SER A 163 5.23 -1.69 -6.83
C SER A 163 5.68 -0.96 -5.57
N PHE A 164 5.23 0.28 -5.36
CA PHE A 164 5.57 1.05 -4.17
C PHE A 164 4.84 0.58 -2.92
N VAL A 165 3.66 0.00 -3.08
CA VAL A 165 2.98 -0.70 -1.99
C VAL A 165 3.79 -1.93 -1.54
N LEU A 166 4.30 -2.70 -2.52
CA LEU A 166 5.18 -3.84 -2.29
C LEU A 166 6.52 -3.42 -1.65
N ILE A 167 7.18 -2.38 -2.18
CA ILE A 167 8.41 -1.81 -1.61
C ILE A 167 8.16 -1.30 -0.18
N GLY A 168 7.04 -0.63 0.07
CA GLY A 168 6.64 -0.19 1.41
C GLY A 168 6.54 -1.35 2.40
N ASN A 169 5.96 -2.48 2.00
CA ASN A 169 5.91 -3.68 2.83
C ASN A 169 7.31 -4.28 3.06
N LEU A 170 8.11 -4.44 2.00
CA LEU A 170 9.44 -5.07 2.06
C LEU A 170 10.42 -4.30 2.95
N PHE A 171 10.38 -2.96 2.89
CA PHE A 171 11.24 -2.07 3.66
C PHE A 171 10.58 -1.56 4.95
N LYS A 172 9.45 -2.17 5.37
CA LYS A 172 8.70 -1.82 6.60
C LYS A 172 8.36 -0.33 6.70
N ASN A 173 8.06 0.31 5.57
CA ASN A 173 7.63 1.70 5.48
C ASN A 173 6.12 1.77 5.22
N THR A 174 5.34 1.81 6.31
CA THR A 174 3.87 1.90 6.27
C THR A 174 3.40 3.20 5.61
N PHE A 175 4.14 4.30 5.77
CA PHE A 175 3.76 5.58 5.16
C PHE A 175 3.85 5.53 3.63
N LEU A 176 4.91 4.95 3.06
CA LEU A 176 5.02 4.71 1.61
C LEU A 176 3.89 3.81 1.11
N LYS A 177 3.60 2.72 1.82
CA LYS A 177 2.51 1.82 1.49
C LYS A 177 1.17 2.56 1.39
N LEU A 178 0.81 3.34 2.42
CA LEU A 178 -0.46 4.06 2.47
C LEU A 178 -0.55 5.16 1.42
N THR A 179 0.51 5.96 1.24
CA THR A 179 0.54 7.03 0.23
C THR A 179 0.45 6.47 -1.20
N ALA A 180 1.09 5.33 -1.49
CA ALA A 180 0.96 4.68 -2.80
C ALA A 180 -0.47 4.17 -3.06
N ILE A 181 -1.14 3.61 -2.04
CA ILE A 181 -2.55 3.21 -2.13
C ILE A 181 -3.44 4.43 -2.40
N LEU A 182 -3.25 5.53 -1.65
CA LEU A 182 -4.00 6.76 -1.86
C LEU A 182 -3.78 7.34 -3.26
N PHE A 183 -2.55 7.28 -3.78
CA PHE A 183 -2.24 7.75 -5.13
C PHE A 183 -2.99 6.94 -6.19
N ILE A 184 -3.07 5.61 -6.04
CA ILE A 184 -3.87 4.76 -6.94
C ILE A 184 -5.34 5.20 -6.93
N VAL A 185 -5.93 5.34 -5.75
CA VAL A 185 -7.36 5.69 -5.60
C VAL A 185 -7.64 7.07 -6.17
N ILE A 186 -6.82 8.07 -5.80
CA ILE A 186 -7.02 9.45 -6.25
C ILE A 186 -6.84 9.55 -7.75
N ASN A 187 -5.79 8.94 -8.32
CA ASN A 187 -5.57 8.94 -9.76
C ASN A 187 -6.75 8.29 -10.52
N ALA A 188 -7.24 7.14 -10.04
CA ALA A 188 -8.38 6.47 -10.65
C ALA A 188 -9.66 7.32 -10.59
N ILE A 189 -9.93 7.97 -9.45
CA ILE A 189 -11.09 8.85 -9.29
C ILE A 189 -10.97 10.07 -10.21
N THR A 190 -9.81 10.75 -10.23
CA THR A 190 -9.63 11.95 -11.05
C THR A 190 -9.69 11.62 -12.54
N ALA A 191 -9.08 10.52 -12.97
CA ALA A 191 -9.11 10.12 -14.37
C ALA A 191 -10.51 9.64 -14.81
N ALA A 192 -11.22 8.88 -13.96
CA ALA A 192 -12.60 8.50 -14.24
C ALA A 192 -13.53 9.73 -14.30
N PHE A 193 -13.33 10.70 -13.42
CA PHE A 193 -14.04 11.97 -13.48
C PHE A 193 -13.77 12.69 -14.80
N SER A 194 -12.52 12.85 -15.22
CA SER A 194 -12.18 13.47 -16.50
C SER A 194 -12.85 12.76 -17.67
N LEU A 195 -12.85 11.42 -17.71
CA LEU A 195 -13.50 10.65 -18.77
C LEU A 195 -15.03 10.81 -18.81
N ILE A 196 -15.68 11.02 -17.67
CA ILE A 196 -17.12 11.32 -17.61
C ILE A 196 -17.35 12.75 -18.09
N ASP A 197 -16.52 13.70 -17.64
CA ASP A 197 -16.65 15.12 -17.95
C ASP A 197 -16.57 15.41 -19.45
N LEU A 198 -15.89 14.54 -20.22
CA LEU A 198 -15.82 14.56 -21.69
C LEU A 198 -17.19 14.54 -22.42
N ASP A 199 -18.24 13.99 -21.79
CA ASP A 199 -19.59 13.91 -22.37
C ASP A 199 -20.59 14.84 -21.68
N PHE A 200 -20.39 15.13 -20.40
CA PHE A 200 -21.36 15.83 -19.58
C PHE A 200 -20.99 17.28 -19.28
N THR A 201 -19.74 17.69 -19.47
CA THR A 201 -19.26 19.06 -19.20
C THR A 201 -19.75 19.59 -17.84
N ILE A 202 -19.51 18.79 -16.80
CA ILE A 202 -19.91 19.03 -15.41
C ILE A 202 -19.12 20.21 -14.84
N LEU A 203 -17.82 20.30 -15.15
CA LEU A 203 -16.97 21.42 -14.76
C LEU A 203 -16.49 22.22 -15.98
N PRO A 204 -16.31 23.55 -15.84
CA PRO A 204 -15.60 24.32 -16.83
C PRO A 204 -14.13 23.85 -16.91
N MET A 205 -13.51 24.03 -18.07
CA MET A 205 -12.16 23.53 -18.35
C MET A 205 -11.13 23.99 -17.33
N GLU A 206 -11.21 25.25 -16.90
CA GLU A 206 -10.33 25.84 -15.87
C GLU A 206 -10.54 25.14 -14.53
N GLY A 207 -11.79 24.83 -14.19
CA GLY A 207 -12.14 24.09 -12.97
C GLY A 207 -11.56 22.69 -12.96
N ASN A 208 -11.61 21.98 -14.09
CA ASN A 208 -11.01 20.65 -14.21
C ASN A 208 -9.48 20.69 -14.06
N GLY A 209 -8.83 21.68 -14.69
CA GLY A 209 -7.37 21.90 -14.55
C GLY A 209 -6.94 22.20 -13.10
N ILE A 210 -7.70 23.03 -12.39
CA ILE A 210 -7.46 23.33 -10.96
C ILE A 210 -7.62 22.06 -10.11
N LEU A 211 -8.69 21.29 -10.34
CA LEU A 211 -8.97 20.06 -9.63
C LEU A 211 -7.80 19.07 -9.78
N TYR A 212 -7.31 18.89 -11.01
CA TYR A 212 -6.15 18.05 -11.31
C TYR A 212 -4.90 18.53 -10.56
N CYS A 213 -4.59 19.83 -10.63
CA CYS A 213 -3.42 20.40 -9.96
C CYS A 213 -3.45 20.18 -8.44
N VAL A 214 -4.61 20.35 -7.81
CA VAL A 214 -4.77 20.16 -6.36
C VAL A 214 -4.58 18.71 -5.95
N PHE A 215 -5.26 17.78 -6.62
CA PHE A 215 -5.15 16.35 -6.29
C PHE A 215 -3.75 15.80 -6.57
N MET A 216 -3.21 16.06 -7.75
CA MET A 216 -1.88 15.57 -8.12
C MET A 216 -0.80 16.24 -7.28
N GLY A 217 -0.88 17.55 -7.05
CA GLY A 217 0.08 18.26 -6.21
C GLY A 217 0.11 17.73 -4.78
N THR A 218 -1.06 17.45 -4.20
CA THR A 218 -1.18 16.81 -2.88
C THR A 218 -0.57 15.41 -2.87
N MET A 219 -0.82 14.60 -3.90
CA MET A 219 -0.23 13.26 -4.00
C MET A 219 1.29 13.28 -4.15
N TYR A 220 1.84 14.16 -4.98
CA TYR A 220 3.29 14.34 -5.14
C TYR A 220 3.96 14.79 -3.83
N LEU A 221 3.32 15.65 -3.03
CA LEU A 221 3.80 16.01 -1.69
C LEU A 221 3.88 14.79 -0.77
N PHE A 222 2.77 14.08 -0.58
CA PHE A 222 2.71 12.97 0.36
C PHE A 222 3.63 11.82 -0.06
N PHE A 223 3.60 11.46 -1.34
CA PHE A 223 4.41 10.39 -1.89
C PHE A 223 5.90 10.77 -1.88
N GLY A 224 6.24 12.01 -2.21
CA GLY A 224 7.61 12.53 -2.11
C GLY A 224 8.16 12.49 -0.68
N MET A 225 7.37 12.91 0.31
CA MET A 225 7.73 12.77 1.73
C MET A 225 7.90 11.30 2.16
N ALA A 226 7.10 10.39 1.61
CA ALA A 226 7.19 8.98 1.91
C ALA A 226 8.45 8.33 1.36
N LEU A 227 8.85 8.71 0.15
CA LEU A 227 10.13 8.31 -0.46
C LEU A 227 11.33 8.92 0.28
N TYR A 228 11.23 10.17 0.73
CA TYR A 228 12.28 10.79 1.55
C TYR A 228 12.58 10.02 2.83
N LYS A 229 11.54 9.47 3.47
CA LYS A 229 11.65 8.66 4.69
C LYS A 229 12.01 7.19 4.43
N LEU A 230 12.09 6.76 3.17
CA LEU A 230 12.39 5.38 2.82
C LEU A 230 13.87 5.05 3.08
N LYS A 231 14.11 4.05 3.92
CA LYS A 231 15.45 3.56 4.24
C LYS A 231 15.72 2.23 3.54
N GLY A 232 17.00 1.89 3.39
CA GLY A 232 17.44 0.60 2.85
C GLY A 232 17.69 0.55 1.34
N LEU A 233 17.46 1.64 0.60
CA LEU A 233 17.67 1.72 -0.85
C LEU A 233 18.72 2.78 -1.27
N GLY A 234 19.56 3.21 -0.33
CA GLY A 234 20.53 4.29 -0.55
C GLY A 234 19.89 5.68 -0.65
N GLN A 235 20.54 6.60 -1.35
CA GLN A 235 20.11 8.01 -1.45
C GLN A 235 19.09 8.28 -2.56
N LEU A 236 18.93 7.37 -3.53
CA LEU A 236 18.07 7.58 -4.70
C LEU A 236 16.61 7.93 -4.33
N PRO A 237 15.92 7.20 -3.42
CA PRO A 237 14.56 7.56 -3.02
C PRO A 237 14.48 8.91 -2.31
N ALA A 238 15.53 9.28 -1.54
CA ALA A 238 15.55 10.55 -0.84
C ALA A 238 15.63 11.73 -1.82
N THR A 239 16.51 11.65 -2.81
CA THR A 239 16.63 12.66 -3.86
C THR A 239 15.35 12.76 -4.70
N ALA A 240 14.80 11.62 -5.14
CA ALA A 240 13.54 11.60 -5.87
C ALA A 240 12.36 12.13 -5.04
N GLY A 241 12.36 11.87 -3.73
CA GLY A 241 11.36 12.38 -2.80
C GLY A 241 11.37 13.90 -2.70
N ILE A 242 12.56 14.52 -2.60
CA ILE A 242 12.71 15.98 -2.59
C ILE A 242 12.18 16.59 -3.90
N ILE A 243 12.55 16.01 -5.05
CA ILE A 243 12.08 16.49 -6.36
C ILE A 243 10.55 16.42 -6.45
N GLN A 244 9.95 15.33 -5.97
CA GLN A 244 8.49 15.18 -5.96
C GLN A 244 7.79 16.16 -5.02
N VAL A 245 8.37 16.47 -3.86
CA VAL A 245 7.85 17.53 -3.00
C VAL A 245 7.87 18.88 -3.72
N VAL A 246 8.96 19.21 -4.42
CA VAL A 246 9.05 20.46 -5.21
C VAL A 246 7.99 20.48 -6.31
N ILE A 247 7.83 19.40 -7.07
CA ILE A 247 6.78 19.27 -8.10
C ILE A 247 5.39 19.42 -7.48
N GLY A 248 5.14 18.82 -6.32
CA GLY A 248 3.88 18.94 -5.60
C GLY A 248 3.56 20.39 -5.23
N VAL A 249 4.53 21.15 -4.72
CA VAL A 249 4.38 22.59 -4.45
C VAL A 249 4.12 23.37 -5.74
N MET A 250 4.83 23.06 -6.83
CA MET A 250 4.63 23.73 -8.11
C MET A 250 3.21 23.51 -8.65
N LEU A 251 2.69 22.29 -8.59
CA LEU A 251 1.33 21.97 -9.00
C LEU A 251 0.29 22.67 -8.10
N LEU A 252 0.47 22.65 -6.78
CA LEU A 252 -0.45 23.32 -5.85
C LEU A 252 -0.47 24.84 -6.00
N SER A 253 0.61 25.44 -6.50
CA SER A 253 0.63 26.88 -6.79
C SER A 253 -0.24 27.26 -8.00
N ILE A 254 -0.65 26.29 -8.83
CA ILE A 254 -1.37 26.45 -10.11
C ILE A 254 -0.55 27.21 -11.17
N PHE A 255 0.03 28.36 -10.83
CA PHE A 255 0.85 29.17 -11.74
C PHE A 255 2.09 28.43 -12.24
N LEU A 256 2.73 27.62 -11.39
CA LEU A 256 3.91 26.83 -11.78
C LEU A 256 3.54 25.47 -12.37
N ALA A 257 2.25 25.16 -12.58
CA ALA A 257 1.81 23.87 -13.14
C ALA A 257 2.32 23.66 -14.58
N ILE A 258 2.51 24.73 -15.36
CA ILE A 258 3.10 24.64 -16.71
C ILE A 258 4.52 24.06 -16.71
N VAL A 259 5.24 24.20 -15.59
CA VAL A 259 6.57 23.59 -15.40
C VAL A 259 6.45 22.28 -14.62
N GLY A 260 5.59 22.25 -13.59
CA GLY A 260 5.39 21.09 -12.73
C GLY A 260 4.85 19.87 -13.46
N GLY A 261 3.92 20.06 -14.41
CA GLY A 261 3.35 18.99 -15.24
C GLY A 261 4.40 18.25 -16.04
N PRO A 262 5.15 18.89 -16.95
CA PRO A 262 6.22 18.23 -17.69
C PRO A 262 7.31 17.62 -16.79
N ALA A 263 7.66 18.29 -15.68
CA ALA A 263 8.62 17.76 -14.71
C ALA A 263 8.13 16.48 -14.02
N SER A 264 6.81 16.31 -13.86
CA SER A 264 6.20 15.12 -13.27
C SER A 264 6.44 13.86 -14.11
N ILE A 265 6.50 14.00 -15.43
CA ILE A 265 6.84 12.92 -16.38
C ILE A 265 8.27 12.43 -16.12
N LEU A 266 9.22 13.37 -15.97
CA LEU A 266 10.62 13.04 -15.70
C LEU A 266 10.80 12.34 -14.35
N VAL A 267 10.05 12.78 -13.33
CA VAL A 267 10.11 12.18 -12.00
C VAL A 267 9.58 10.75 -11.96
N GLN A 268 8.65 10.40 -12.86
CA GLN A 268 8.19 9.02 -13.03
C GLN A 268 9.33 8.10 -13.49
N GLY A 269 10.24 8.58 -14.34
CA GLY A 269 11.46 7.86 -14.70
C GLY A 269 12.36 7.56 -13.48
N LEU A 270 12.48 8.50 -12.53
CA LEU A 270 13.19 8.27 -11.28
C LEU A 270 12.49 7.21 -10.41
N ASN A 271 11.16 7.23 -10.37
CA ASN A 271 10.39 6.23 -9.64
C ASN A 271 10.57 4.82 -10.24
N VAL A 272 10.61 4.69 -11.57
CA VAL A 272 10.98 3.45 -12.26
C VAL A 272 12.38 2.98 -11.83
N ALA A 273 13.36 3.89 -11.75
CA ALA A 273 14.70 3.57 -11.27
C ALA A 273 14.71 3.09 -9.81
N ILE A 274 13.84 3.61 -8.94
CA ILE A 274 13.69 3.13 -7.55
C ILE A 274 13.18 1.69 -7.52
N ILE A 275 12.21 1.33 -8.39
CA ILE A 275 11.72 -0.06 -8.48
C ILE A 275 12.87 -1.00 -8.88
N LEU A 276 13.67 -0.63 -9.88
CA LEU A 276 14.84 -1.39 -10.30
C LEU A 276 15.89 -1.49 -9.18
N LYS A 277 16.11 -0.40 -8.42
CA LYS A 277 17.02 -0.40 -7.28
C LYS A 277 16.53 -1.31 -6.16
N ALA A 278 15.23 -1.39 -5.94
CA ALA A 278 14.64 -2.33 -4.98
C ALA A 278 14.90 -3.78 -5.39
N ILE A 279 14.70 -4.12 -6.67
CA ILE A 279 15.03 -5.45 -7.22
C ILE A 279 16.51 -5.80 -6.95
N GLU A 280 17.43 -4.90 -7.30
CA GLU A 280 18.87 -5.12 -7.10
C GLU A 280 19.20 -5.35 -5.60
N THR A 281 18.67 -4.50 -4.73
CA THR A 281 18.90 -4.57 -3.29
C THR A 281 18.40 -5.89 -2.71
N ILE A 282 17.19 -6.32 -3.06
CA ILE A 282 16.61 -7.59 -2.59
C ILE A 282 17.45 -8.77 -3.11
N LYS A 283 17.88 -8.76 -4.38
CA LYS A 283 18.76 -9.81 -4.93
C LYS A 283 20.07 -9.93 -4.16
N SER A 284 20.66 -8.81 -3.73
CA SER A 284 21.91 -8.82 -2.97
C SER A 284 21.76 -9.46 -1.59
N GLN A 285 20.64 -9.20 -0.90
CA GLN A 285 20.35 -9.74 0.43
C GLN A 285 20.04 -11.24 0.45
N ILE A 286 19.57 -11.80 -0.68
CA ILE A 286 19.27 -13.24 -0.80
C ILE A 286 20.52 -14.05 -1.12
N LYS A 287 21.54 -13.43 -1.71
CA LYS A 287 22.81 -14.09 -2.05
C LYS A 287 23.83 -14.11 -0.89
N SER A 288 23.62 -13.32 0.17
CA SER A 288 24.47 -13.27 1.37
C SER A 288 23.96 -14.19 2.45
#